data_AF-A0A8J3LEM7-F1
#
_entry.id   AF-A0A8J3LEM7-F1
#
_cell.length_a   1.000
_cell.length_b   1.000
_cell.length_c   1.000
_cell.angle_alpha   90.00
_cell.angle_beta   90.00
_cell.angle_gamma   90.00
#
_symmetry.space_group_name_H-M   'P 1'
#
loop_
_entity.id
_entity.type
_entity.pdbx_description
1 polymer ?
#
loop_
_entity_poly.entity_id
_entity_poly.type
_entity_poly.pdbx_seq_one_letter_code
_entity_poly.pdbx_strand_id
1 'polypeptide(L)' 'MTAQHGPVVLVLTGARHDVAALLYLLEQVSALSDVSEPMPSGAYDVRVSATVTRRHPLTGGPK' A
#
# COMPACT_ATOMS: atom_id res chain seq x y z
N MET A 1 -13.76 -19.95 -8.81
CA MET A 1 -12.62 -19.32 -9.50
C MET A 1 -12.18 -18.13 -8.66
N THR A 2 -11.09 -18.24 -7.91
CA THR A 2 -10.54 -17.11 -7.14
C THR A 2 -9.74 -16.23 -8.09
N ALA A 3 -10.20 -15.00 -8.33
CA ALA A 3 -9.44 -14.02 -9.09
C ALA A 3 -8.07 -13.79 -8.41
N GLN A 4 -7.00 -14.28 -9.03
CA GLN A 4 -5.64 -13.91 -8.68
C GLN A 4 -5.44 -12.47 -9.18
N HIS A 5 -5.74 -11.49 -8.32
CA HIS A 5 -5.32 -10.13 -8.57
C HIS A 5 -3.80 -10.09 -8.40
N GLY A 6 -3.08 -9.81 -9.50
CA GLY A 6 -1.63 -9.62 -9.49
C GLY A 6 -1.21 -8.39 -8.66
N PRO A 7 0.10 -8.12 -8.58
CA PRO A 7 0.61 -6.93 -7.88
C PRO A 7 -0.06 -5.65 -8.38
N VAL A 8 -0.40 -4.75 -7.47
CA VAL A 8 -1.04 -3.46 -7.76
C VAL A 8 -0.09 -2.33 -7.40
N VAL A 9 0.02 -1.32 -8.26
CA VAL A 9 0.75 -0.09 -7.92
C VAL A 9 -0.18 0.84 -7.14
N LEU A 10 0.20 1.14 -5.91
CA LEU A 10 -0.46 2.12 -5.04
C LEU A 10 0.25 3.46 -5.17
N VAL A 11 -0.53 4.55 -5.25
CA VAL A 11 -0.04 5.92 -5.13
C VAL A 11 -0.82 6.60 -4.01
N LEU A 12 -0.10 7.09 -3.00
CA LEU A 12 -0.65 7.83 -1.89
C LEU A 12 -0.23 9.28 -1.98
N THR A 13 -1.19 10.19 -1.78
CA THR A 13 -0.95 11.63 -1.70
C THR A 13 -1.67 12.17 -0.48
N GLY A 14 -0.97 12.96 0.34
CA GLY A 14 -1.55 13.64 1.50
C GLY A 14 -0.50 14.07 2.50
N ALA A 15 -0.94 14.49 3.69
CA ALA A 15 -0.03 14.89 4.76
C ALA A 15 0.94 13.75 5.10
N ARG A 16 2.21 14.10 5.33
CA ARG A 16 3.30 13.12 5.55
C ARG A 16 2.98 12.10 6.65
N HIS A 17 2.36 12.55 7.74
CA HIS A 17 1.98 11.69 8.85
C HIS A 17 0.92 10.66 8.45
N ASP A 18 -0.10 11.08 7.71
CA ASP A 18 -1.22 10.21 7.31
C ASP A 18 -0.81 9.19 6.26
N VAL A 19 0.04 9.60 5.30
CA VAL A 19 0.66 8.69 4.32
C VAL A 19 1.49 7.62 5.02
N ALA A 20 2.31 8.00 6.01
CA ALA A 20 3.11 7.05 6.78
C ALA A 20 2.24 6.07 7.58
N ALA A 21 1.18 6.57 8.23
CA ALA A 21 0.24 5.74 8.98
C ALA A 21 -0.47 4.73 8.08
N LEU A 22 -0.89 5.15 6.88
CA LEU A 22 -1.56 4.27 5.92
C LEU A 22 -0.62 3.19 5.36
N LEU A 23 0.64 3.54 5.04
CA LEU A 23 1.65 2.57 4.61
C LEU A 23 1.92 1.52 5.70
N TYR A 24 2.03 1.95 6.96
CA TYR A 24 2.21 1.06 8.10
C TYR A 24 1.04 0.07 8.25
N LEU A 25 -0.21 0.54 8.14
CA LEU A 25 -1.38 -0.33 8.20
C LEU A 25 -1.45 -1.30 7.02
N LEU A 26 -1.12 -0.83 5.81
CA LEU A 26 -1.13 -1.66 4.61
C LEU A 26 -0.09 -2.77 4.67
N GLU A 27 1.08 -2.52 5.25
CA GLU A 27 2.11 -3.54 5.45
C GLU A 27 1.63 -4.69 6.36
N GLN A 28 0.69 -4.45 7.27
CA GLN A 28 0.16 -5.52 8.13
C GLN A 28 -0.68 -6.54 7.37
N VAL A 29 -1.33 -6.14 6.27
CA VAL A 29 -2.27 -6.98 5.50
C VAL A 29 -1.76 -7.34 4.11
N SER A 30 -0.74 -6.62 3.61
CA SER A 30 -0.15 -6.77 2.29
C SER A 30 1.38 -6.74 2.36
N ALA A 31 2.04 -7.29 1.34
CA ALA A 31 3.46 -7.11 1.14
C ALA A 31 3.65 -5.84 0.32
N LEU A 32 4.37 -4.86 0.88
CA LEU A 32 4.79 -3.66 0.17
C LEU A 32 6.20 -3.88 -0.37
N SER A 33 6.43 -3.56 -1.64
CA SER A 33 7.75 -3.49 -2.28
C SER A 33 7.89 -2.20 -3.07
N ASP A 34 9.12 -1.85 -3.45
CA ASP A 34 9.41 -0.70 -4.32
C ASP A 34 8.82 0.63 -3.79
N VAL A 35 8.82 0.79 -2.46
CA VAL A 35 8.32 2.00 -1.81
C VAL A 35 9.24 3.16 -2.17
N SER A 36 8.71 4.16 -2.86
CA SER A 36 9.48 5.34 -3.25
C SER A 36 9.76 6.22 -2.04
N GLU A 37 10.80 7.04 -2.15
CA GLU A 37 10.96 8.17 -1.24
C GLU A 37 9.75 9.14 -1.37
N PRO A 38 9.35 9.81 -0.28
CA PRO A 38 8.26 10.78 -0.32
C PRO A 38 8.68 12.00 -1.13
N MET A 39 7.96 12.26 -2.22
CA MET A 39 8.14 13.44 -3.06
C MET A 39 7.16 14.54 -2.64
N PRO A 40 7.54 15.82 -2.62
CA PRO A 40 6.60 16.92 -2.40
C PRO A 40 5.47 16.90 -3.44
N SER A 41 4.23 17.10 -3.00
CA SER A 41 3.02 17.10 -3.84
C SER A 41 2.04 18.18 -3.42
N GLY A 42 2.47 19.44 -3.44
CA GLY A 42 1.72 20.59 -2.94
C GLY A 42 2.46 21.28 -1.80
N ALA A 43 1.79 22.22 -1.12
CA ALA A 43 2.41 23.02 -0.07
C ALA A 43 2.76 22.21 1.20
N TYR A 44 1.96 21.18 1.53
CA TYR A 44 2.10 20.41 2.77
C TYR A 44 1.96 18.88 2.58
N ASP A 45 1.73 18.45 1.34
CA ASP A 45 1.47 17.04 1.03
C ASP A 45 2.70 16.39 0.41
N VAL A 46 2.80 15.07 0.62
CA VAL A 46 3.77 14.20 -0.03
C VAL A 46 3.07 13.18 -0.90
N ARG A 47 3.77 12.71 -1.93
CA ARG A 47 3.39 11.62 -2.79
C ARG A 47 4.37 10.46 -2.62
N VAL A 48 3.83 9.26 -2.45
CA VAL A 48 4.59 8.00 -2.36
C VAL A 48 3.95 6.97 -3.29
N SER A 49 4.76 6.21 -4.00
CA SER A 49 4.31 5.02 -4.72
C SER A 49 4.86 3.75 -4.07
N ALA A 50 4.10 2.67 -4.12
CA ALA A 50 4.55 1.34 -3.68
C ALA A 50 3.87 0.26 -4.52
N THR A 51 4.54 -0.87 -4.72
CA THR A 51 3.92 -2.08 -5.24
C THR A 51 3.31 -2.86 -4.08
N VAL A 52 2.04 -3.24 -4.22
CA VAL A 52 1.28 -3.96 -3.20
C VAL A 52 0.97 -5.35 -3.73
N THR A 53 1.45 -6.37 -3.01
CA THR A 53 1.13 -7.77 -3.27
C THR A 53 0.34 -8.33 -2.09
N ARG A 54 -0.72 -9.08 -2.37
CA ARG A 54 -1.55 -9.67 -1.33
C ARG A 54 -0.76 -10.76 -0.58
N ARG A 55 -0.60 -10.63 0.74
CA ARG A 55 0.09 -11.65 1.57
C ARG A 55 -0.74 -12.93 1.75
N HIS A 56 -2.06 -12.80 1.89
CA HIS A 56 -3.00 -13.93 1.95
C HIS A 56 -4.32 -13.58 1.25
N PRO A 57 -5.00 -14.54 0.61
CA PRO A 57 -6.42 -14.36 0.37
C PRO A 57 -7.12 -14.19 1.74
N LEU A 58 -8.01 -13.19 1.87
CA LEU A 58 -8.99 -13.12 2.97
C LEU A 58 -10.02 -14.26 2.82
N THR A 59 -9.58 -15.47 2.50
CA THR A 59 -10.43 -16.65 2.59
C THR A 59 -10.55 -16.95 4.06
N GLY A 60 -11.79 -17.01 4.55
CA GLY A 60 -12.11 -17.60 5.83
C GLY A 60 -11.33 -18.90 6.06
N GLY A 61 -11.11 -19.19 7.34
CA GLY A 61 -10.19 -20.20 7.85
C GLY A 61 -10.33 -21.62 7.26
N PRO A 62 -9.44 -22.53 7.67
CA PRO A 62 -9.34 -23.87 7.11
C PRO A 62 -10.65 -24.65 7.28
N LYS A 63 -11.19 -25.05 6.12
CA LYS A 63 -12.03 -26.20 5.74
C LYS A 63 -13.18 -26.62 6.67
#